data_AF-A0A358NJ72-F1
#
_entry.id   AF-A0A358NJ72-F1
#
_cell.length_a   1.000
_cell.length_b   1.000
_cell.length_c   1.000
_cell.angle_alpha   90.00
_cell.angle_beta   90.00
_cell.angle_gamma   90.00
#
_symmetry.space_group_name_H-M   'P 1'
#
loop_
_entity.id
_entity.type
_entity.pdbx_description
1 polymer ?
#
loop_
_entity_poly.entity_id
_entity_poly.type
_entity_poly.pdbx_seq_one_letter_code
_entity_poly.pdbx_strand_id
1 'polypeptide(L)'
;MDIIWGAMGLIVGFIIAFLISQPFSDIKYVGTIVSILSYLIFGYLGIKISTRKKDDVIFPQINLKKSGTMKKDKSAKKEMISPKILDTEVIIDGRISDICKTGFVEGTLVIPEFVLKELRHIADSSDSLKRNRGRRRLDILNLLQKDDDVNVVIESKDYGDNIEVDVKLLKLAKELGGKVLTNDFNLNKV
;
A
#
# COMPACT_ATOMS: atom_id res chain seq x y z
N MET A 1 13.94 -14.56 -12.26
CA MET A 1 13.34 -13.25 -12.54
C MET A 1 14.39 -12.17 -12.83
N ASP A 2 15.52 -12.15 -12.11
CA ASP A 2 16.55 -11.12 -12.27
C ASP A 2 17.22 -11.05 -13.66
N ILE A 3 17.39 -12.20 -14.31
CA ILE A 3 18.02 -12.30 -15.65
C ILE A 3 17.09 -11.71 -16.73
N ILE A 4 15.77 -11.86 -16.57
CA ILE A 4 14.78 -11.39 -17.55
C ILE A 4 14.72 -9.87 -17.55
N TRP A 5 14.70 -9.25 -16.37
CA TRP A 5 14.77 -7.79 -16.24
C TRP A 5 16.10 -7.24 -16.74
N GLY A 6 17.22 -7.86 -16.36
CA GLY A 6 18.53 -7.50 -16.90
C GLY A 6 18.57 -7.52 -18.44
N ALA A 7 17.97 -8.54 -19.07
CA ALA A 7 17.86 -8.64 -20.53
C ALA A 7 16.98 -7.52 -21.11
N MET A 8 15.85 -7.20 -20.48
CA MET A 8 14.97 -6.10 -20.92
C MET A 8 15.69 -4.74 -20.85
N GLY A 9 16.39 -4.46 -19.75
CA GLY A 9 17.19 -3.24 -19.59
C GLY A 9 18.34 -3.14 -20.58
N LEU A 10 18.96 -4.27 -20.92
CA LEU A 10 20.01 -4.34 -21.94
C LEU A 10 19.46 -3.97 -23.32
N ILE A 11 18.31 -4.54 -23.71
CA ILE A 11 17.65 -4.24 -24.98
C ILE A 11 17.32 -2.75 -25.09
N VAL A 12 16.72 -2.17 -24.05
CA VAL A 12 16.40 -0.73 -24.01
C VAL A 12 17.67 0.13 -24.05
N GLY A 13 18.71 -0.25 -23.31
CA GLY A 13 20.00 0.44 -23.34
C GLY A 13 20.65 0.45 -24.72
N PHE A 14 20.57 -0.64 -25.46
CA PHE A 14 21.09 -0.72 -26.83
C PHE A 14 20.26 0.07 -27.84
N ILE A 15 18.94 0.13 -27.69
CA ILE A 15 18.08 1.00 -28.52
C ILE A 15 18.50 2.48 -28.34
N ILE A 16 18.72 2.91 -27.09
CA ILE A 16 19.18 4.27 -26.78
C ILE A 16 20.59 4.51 -27.34
N ALA A 17 21.50 3.54 -27.17
CA ALA A 17 22.86 3.64 -27.72
C ALA A 17 22.87 3.78 -29.24
N PHE A 18 22.00 3.05 -29.94
CA PHE A 18 21.82 3.11 -31.39
C PHE A 18 21.32 4.49 -31.84
N LEU A 19 20.28 5.02 -31.19
CA LEU A 19 19.75 6.37 -31.46
C LEU A 19 20.80 7.47 -31.28
N ILE A 20 21.63 7.36 -30.24
CA ILE A 20 22.71 8.32 -29.97
C ILE A 20 23.88 8.14 -30.92
N SER A 21 24.14 6.92 -31.39
CA SER A 21 25.22 6.62 -32.35
C SER A 21 24.97 7.21 -33.75
N GLN A 22 23.69 7.32 -34.16
CA GLN A 22 23.27 7.81 -35.47
C GLN A 22 23.80 9.22 -35.85
N PRO A 23 23.73 10.26 -35.00
CA PRO A 23 24.28 11.58 -35.35
C PRO A 23 25.82 11.63 -35.43
N PHE A 24 26.53 10.65 -34.86
CA PHE A 24 28.00 10.64 -34.83
C PHE A 24 28.62 9.69 -35.86
N SER A 25 27.82 8.89 -36.58
CA SER A 25 28.32 7.93 -37.57
C SER A 25 28.99 8.57 -38.78
N ASP A 26 28.66 9.83 -39.08
CA ASP A 26 29.13 10.53 -40.28
C ASP A 26 30.57 11.07 -40.13
N ILE A 27 31.13 11.07 -38.92
CA ILE A 27 32.51 11.49 -38.65
C ILE A 27 33.44 10.28 -38.72
N LYS A 28 34.28 10.23 -39.74
CA LYS A 28 35.26 9.14 -39.96
C LYS A 28 36.17 8.96 -38.73
N TYR A 29 36.35 7.71 -38.28
CA TYR A 29 37.09 7.27 -37.08
C TYR A 29 36.49 7.67 -35.72
N VAL A 30 36.04 8.92 -35.55
CA VAL A 30 35.43 9.39 -34.29
C VAL A 30 34.09 8.70 -34.05
N GLY A 31 33.28 8.53 -35.10
CA GLY A 31 31.99 7.85 -35.01
C GLY A 31 32.09 6.41 -34.54
N THR A 32 33.09 5.67 -35.00
CA THR A 32 33.32 4.27 -34.58
C THR A 32 33.68 4.18 -33.10
N ILE A 33 34.57 5.04 -32.63
CA ILE A 33 35.01 5.08 -31.22
C ILE A 33 33.86 5.49 -30.30
N VAL A 34 33.12 6.55 -30.66
CA VAL A 34 31.98 7.05 -29.89
C VAL A 34 30.86 6.00 -29.83
N SER A 35 30.62 5.29 -30.92
CA SER A 35 29.60 4.24 -30.97
C SER A 35 29.95 3.09 -30.04
N ILE A 36 31.17 2.55 -30.10
CA ILE A 36 31.63 1.46 -29.22
C ILE A 36 31.51 1.87 -27.75
N LEU A 37 31.94 3.09 -27.42
CA LEU A 37 31.89 3.61 -26.06
C LEU A 37 30.44 3.80 -25.58
N SER A 38 29.56 4.29 -26.45
CA SER A 38 28.13 4.44 -26.19
C SER A 38 27.47 3.09 -25.87
N TYR A 39 27.68 2.06 -26.69
CA TYR A 39 27.11 0.72 -26.44
C TYR A 39 27.57 0.11 -25.10
N LEU A 40 28.85 0.29 -24.74
CA LEU A 40 29.38 -0.18 -23.46
C LEU A 40 28.73 0.55 -22.27
N ILE A 41 28.65 1.88 -22.33
CA ILE A 41 28.10 2.70 -21.25
C ILE A 41 26.60 2.46 -21.09
N PHE A 42 25.83 2.56 -22.18
CA PHE A 42 24.37 2.43 -22.13
C PHE A 42 23.91 0.98 -21.94
N GLY A 43 24.67 -0.02 -22.40
CA GLY A 43 24.43 -1.42 -22.07
C GLY A 43 24.58 -1.68 -20.57
N TYR A 44 25.67 -1.21 -19.97
CA TYR A 44 25.91 -1.33 -18.53
C TYR A 44 24.87 -0.56 -17.70
N LEU A 45 24.55 0.69 -18.10
CA LEU A 45 23.52 1.49 -17.44
C LEU A 45 22.14 0.87 -17.58
N GLY A 46 21.78 0.32 -18.75
CA GLY A 46 20.51 -0.36 -18.98
C GLY A 46 20.30 -1.54 -18.04
N ILE A 47 21.31 -2.39 -17.88
CA ILE A 47 21.28 -3.51 -16.93
C ILE A 47 21.23 -2.98 -15.49
N LYS A 48 22.07 -2.01 -15.12
CA LYS A 48 22.13 -1.45 -13.76
C LYS A 48 20.83 -0.77 -13.34
N ILE A 49 20.18 -0.04 -14.26
CA ILE A 49 18.91 0.64 -14.02
C ILE A 49 17.79 -0.40 -13.92
N SER A 50 17.71 -1.36 -14.85
CA SER A 50 16.64 -2.36 -14.84
C SER A 50 16.73 -3.32 -13.65
N THR A 51 17.95 -3.64 -13.20
CA THR A 51 18.15 -4.47 -12.00
C THR A 51 17.98 -3.70 -10.69
N ARG A 52 18.09 -2.36 -10.69
CA ARG A 52 17.84 -1.51 -9.51
C ARG A 52 16.39 -1.02 -9.39
N LYS A 53 15.70 -0.79 -10.52
CA LYS A 53 14.28 -0.41 -10.59
C LYS A 53 13.39 -1.62 -10.83
N LYS A 54 13.57 -2.71 -10.09
CA LYS A 54 12.68 -3.88 -10.20
C LYS A 54 11.27 -3.60 -9.66
N ASP A 55 11.09 -2.54 -8.86
CA ASP A 55 9.88 -2.30 -8.08
C ASP A 55 8.97 -1.18 -8.65
N ASP A 56 9.47 -0.33 -9.57
CA ASP A 56 8.75 0.85 -10.07
C ASP A 56 8.14 0.70 -11.48
N VAL A 57 8.49 -0.36 -12.24
CA VAL A 57 7.98 -0.52 -13.62
C VAL A 57 6.62 -1.20 -13.57
N ILE A 58 5.65 -0.48 -13.01
CA ILE A 58 4.23 -0.79 -13.12
C ILE A 58 3.86 -0.65 -14.59
N PHE A 59 3.92 -1.77 -15.31
CA PHE A 59 3.15 -1.93 -16.52
C PHE A 59 1.70 -1.61 -16.15
N PRO A 60 0.97 -0.73 -16.87
CA PRO A 60 -0.44 -0.50 -16.61
C PRO A 60 -1.19 -1.76 -17.06
N GLN A 61 -1.23 -2.75 -16.16
CA GLN A 61 -1.93 -4.01 -16.40
C GLN A 61 -3.41 -3.72 -16.30
N ILE A 62 -4.03 -3.71 -17.48
CA ILE A 62 -5.45 -3.66 -17.74
C ILE A 62 -6.14 -4.66 -16.80
N ASN A 63 -6.92 -4.12 -15.85
CA ASN A 63 -7.68 -4.87 -14.86
C ASN A 63 -8.69 -5.79 -15.56
N LEU A 64 -8.38 -7.08 -15.68
CA LEU A 64 -9.37 -8.11 -15.99
C LEU A 64 -9.57 -8.98 -14.76
N LYS A 65 -10.72 -8.76 -14.12
CA LYS A 65 -11.30 -9.51 -13.00
C LYS A 65 -10.92 -11.00 -13.03
N LYS A 66 -10.35 -11.51 -11.94
CA LYS A 66 -10.56 -12.91 -11.57
C LYS A 66 -10.58 -13.11 -10.06
N SER A 67 -11.78 -13.49 -9.65
CA SER A 67 -12.20 -13.97 -8.33
C SER A 67 -11.41 -15.18 -7.86
N GLY A 68 -11.16 -15.22 -6.54
CA GLY A 68 -11.09 -16.44 -5.74
C GLY A 68 -9.74 -17.17 -5.71
N THR A 69 -9.00 -17.02 -4.60
CA THR A 69 -8.64 -18.10 -3.66
C THR A 69 -7.60 -17.61 -2.66
N MET A 70 -7.89 -17.80 -1.38
CA MET A 70 -6.92 -17.65 -0.30
C MET A 70 -5.70 -18.53 -0.58
N LYS A 71 -4.52 -17.91 -0.69
CA LYS A 71 -3.27 -18.55 -0.32
C LYS A 71 -2.45 -17.61 0.54
N LYS A 72 -2.27 -18.08 1.76
CA LYS A 72 -1.36 -17.62 2.79
C LYS A 72 0.05 -17.84 2.26
N ASP A 73 0.70 -16.79 1.75
CA ASP A 73 2.14 -16.82 1.54
C ASP A 73 2.80 -15.62 2.20
N LYS A 74 3.64 -15.95 3.17
CA LYS A 74 4.60 -15.06 3.81
C LYS A 74 5.64 -14.65 2.78
N SER A 75 6.15 -13.43 2.92
CA SER A 75 7.20 -12.81 2.08
C SER A 75 6.71 -12.05 0.84
N ALA A 76 5.96 -10.98 1.09
CA ALA A 76 5.97 -9.84 0.19
C ALA A 76 6.45 -8.63 0.96
N LYS A 77 7.77 -8.39 0.92
CA LYS A 77 8.33 -7.03 0.98
C LYS A 77 7.94 -6.33 -0.34
N LYS A 78 6.64 -6.22 -0.56
CA LYS A 78 6.05 -5.17 -1.39
C LYS A 78 6.46 -3.88 -0.70
N GLU A 79 6.84 -2.85 -1.44
CA GLU A 79 7.02 -1.51 -0.89
C GLU A 79 6.01 -1.30 0.23
N MET A 80 6.49 -1.14 1.47
CA MET A 80 5.68 -1.32 2.67
C MET A 80 4.68 -0.18 2.71
N ILE A 81 3.59 -0.30 1.96
CA ILE A 81 2.41 0.51 2.14
C ILE A 81 1.92 0.11 3.52
N SER A 82 2.37 0.90 4.49
CA SER A 82 2.13 0.68 5.91
C SER A 82 0.63 0.51 6.09
N PRO A 83 0.15 -0.61 6.65
CA PRO A 83 -1.27 -0.76 6.91
C PRO A 83 -1.75 0.44 7.75
N LYS A 84 -2.95 0.92 7.47
CA LYS A 84 -3.54 2.05 8.18
C LYS A 84 -4.48 1.52 9.24
N ILE A 85 -4.05 1.56 10.50
CA ILE A 85 -4.87 1.11 11.62
C ILE A 85 -5.87 2.21 11.91
N LEU A 86 -7.16 1.88 11.81
CA LEU A 86 -8.24 2.83 12.05
C LEU A 86 -8.63 2.84 13.52
N ASP A 87 -8.75 4.05 14.06
CA ASP A 87 -9.41 4.31 15.33
C ASP A 87 -10.94 4.38 15.16
N THR A 88 -11.65 4.10 16.25
CA THR A 88 -13.10 4.11 16.37
C THR A 88 -13.69 5.44 15.92
N GLU A 89 -13.10 6.56 16.32
CA GLU A 89 -13.60 7.90 15.99
C GLU A 89 -13.49 8.23 14.50
N VAL A 90 -12.42 7.79 13.84
CA VAL A 90 -12.21 7.99 12.40
C VAL A 90 -13.21 7.17 11.58
N ILE A 91 -13.51 5.95 12.03
CA ILE A 91 -14.52 5.09 11.40
C ILE A 91 -15.90 5.75 11.47
N ILE A 92 -16.27 6.25 12.65
CA ILE A 92 -17.61 6.81 12.91
C ILE A 92 -17.85 8.10 12.15
N ASP A 93 -16.82 8.91 11.97
CA ASP A 93 -16.90 10.17 11.24
C ASP A 93 -17.24 9.96 9.76
N GLY A 94 -16.97 8.77 9.21
CA GLY A 94 -17.46 8.33 7.88
C GLY A 94 -16.72 8.95 6.69
N ARG A 95 -16.10 10.12 6.86
CA ARG A 95 -15.30 10.81 5.82
C ARG A 95 -14.11 9.99 5.34
N ILE A 96 -13.64 9.02 6.12
CA ILE A 96 -12.53 8.16 5.73
C ILE A 96 -12.81 7.37 4.45
N SER A 97 -14.06 6.91 4.23
CA SER A 97 -14.45 6.23 2.98
C SER A 97 -14.27 7.17 1.77
N ASP A 98 -14.72 8.41 1.88
CA ASP A 98 -14.60 9.40 0.81
C ASP A 98 -13.13 9.73 0.52
N ILE A 99 -12.30 9.89 1.56
CA ILE A 99 -10.87 10.14 1.42
C ILE A 99 -10.19 8.94 0.73
N CYS A 100 -10.55 7.71 1.09
CA CYS A 100 -10.02 6.51 0.44
C CYS A 100 -10.40 6.46 -1.05
N LYS A 101 -11.63 6.83 -1.42
CA LYS A 101 -12.08 6.92 -2.81
C LYS A 101 -11.31 7.93 -3.65
N THR A 102 -10.79 9.00 -3.05
CA THR A 102 -9.92 9.96 -3.77
C THR A 102 -8.54 9.39 -4.12
N GLY A 103 -8.17 8.24 -3.55
CA GLY A 103 -6.83 7.66 -3.68
C GLY A 103 -5.77 8.32 -2.79
N PHE A 104 -6.16 9.26 -1.90
CA PHE A 104 -5.23 9.94 -1.00
C PHE A 104 -4.68 9.02 0.10
N VAL A 105 -5.48 8.06 0.56
CA VAL A 105 -5.08 7.07 1.56
C VAL A 105 -4.74 5.76 0.87
N GLU A 106 -3.44 5.48 0.81
CA GLU A 106 -2.90 4.24 0.25
C GLU A 106 -2.81 3.13 1.32
N GLY A 107 -3.06 1.89 0.89
CA GLY A 107 -2.84 0.68 1.68
C GLY A 107 -4.11 0.04 2.21
N THR A 108 -3.92 -1.07 2.90
CA THR A 108 -5.02 -1.78 3.56
C THR A 108 -5.41 -1.03 4.82
N LEU A 109 -6.71 -0.71 4.94
CA LEU A 109 -7.29 -0.24 6.19
C LEU A 109 -7.46 -1.43 7.13
N VAL A 110 -6.89 -1.34 8.32
CA VAL A 110 -6.98 -2.38 9.35
C VAL A 110 -7.92 -1.91 10.43
N ILE A 111 -9.00 -2.66 10.63
CA ILE A 111 -9.96 -2.47 11.71
C ILE A 111 -9.66 -3.50 12.81
N PRO A 112 -9.27 -3.07 14.02
CA PRO A 112 -9.03 -4.01 15.11
C PRO A 112 -10.31 -4.62 15.64
N GLU A 113 -10.32 -5.92 15.93
CA GLU A 113 -11.51 -6.61 16.46
C GLU A 113 -11.98 -6.05 17.81
N PHE A 114 -11.07 -5.58 18.66
CA PHE A 114 -11.44 -4.98 19.95
C PHE A 114 -12.32 -3.72 19.78
N VAL A 115 -12.14 -2.95 18.70
CA VAL A 115 -12.99 -1.80 18.38
C VAL A 115 -14.40 -2.26 18.02
N LEU A 116 -14.53 -3.33 17.22
CA LEU A 116 -15.84 -3.92 16.92
C LEU A 116 -16.54 -4.43 18.19
N LYS A 117 -15.80 -5.07 19.09
CA LYS A 117 -16.32 -5.61 20.35
C LYS A 117 -16.86 -4.49 21.25
N GLU A 118 -16.14 -3.39 21.35
CA GLU A 118 -16.58 -2.21 22.12
C GLU A 118 -17.84 -1.58 21.53
N LEU A 119 -17.87 -1.37 20.21
CA LEU A 119 -19.07 -0.83 19.54
C LEU A 119 -20.30 -1.74 19.72
N ARG A 120 -20.13 -3.06 19.64
CA ARG A 120 -21.20 -4.04 19.92
C ARG A 120 -21.68 -3.94 21.36
N HIS A 121 -20.76 -3.85 22.32
CA HIS A 121 -21.12 -3.70 23.73
C HIS A 121 -21.95 -2.43 23.99
N ILE A 122 -21.60 -1.31 23.35
CA ILE A 122 -22.38 -0.07 23.43
C ILE A 122 -23.75 -0.22 22.73
N ALA A 123 -23.81 -0.93 21.60
CA ALA A 123 -25.04 -1.20 20.86
C ALA A 123 -26.02 -2.12 21.63
N ASP A 124 -25.52 -2.93 22.56
CA ASP A 124 -26.33 -3.80 23.42
C ASP A 124 -26.65 -3.19 24.79
N SER A 125 -26.30 -1.92 25.00
CA SER A 125 -26.58 -1.22 26.26
C SER A 125 -28.08 -1.12 26.55
N SER A 126 -28.45 -1.21 27.84
CA SER A 126 -29.83 -1.01 28.33
C SER A 126 -30.32 0.43 28.13
N ASP A 127 -29.41 1.40 28.16
CA ASP A 127 -29.68 2.81 27.86
C ASP A 127 -30.03 2.99 26.38
N SER A 128 -31.23 3.49 26.12
CA SER A 128 -31.76 3.68 24.76
C SER A 128 -30.94 4.67 23.93
N LEU A 129 -30.39 5.72 24.54
CA LEU A 129 -29.57 6.71 23.85
C LEU A 129 -28.22 6.12 23.48
N LYS A 130 -27.58 5.38 24.38
CA LYS A 130 -26.29 4.71 24.10
C LYS A 130 -26.46 3.63 23.04
N ARG A 131 -27.50 2.80 23.14
CA ARG A 131 -27.85 1.77 22.15
C ARG A 131 -28.06 2.33 20.76
N ASN A 132 -28.85 3.40 20.62
CA ASN A 132 -29.12 4.02 19.31
C ASN A 132 -27.84 4.59 18.69
N ARG A 133 -26.97 5.22 19.51
CA ARG A 133 -25.65 5.69 19.04
C ARG A 133 -24.75 4.53 18.63
N GLY A 134 -24.69 3.46 19.44
CA GLY A 134 -23.89 2.27 19.17
C GLY A 134 -24.27 1.60 17.85
N ARG A 135 -25.57 1.38 17.61
CA ARG A 135 -26.08 0.81 16.36
C ARG A 135 -25.69 1.65 15.14
N ARG A 136 -25.89 2.96 15.21
CA ARG A 136 -25.49 3.88 14.12
C ARG A 136 -24.00 3.81 13.81
N ARG A 137 -23.15 3.74 14.85
CA ARG A 137 -21.68 3.60 14.68
C ARG A 137 -21.33 2.27 13.99
N LEU A 138 -22.01 1.20 14.36
CA LEU A 138 -21.88 -0.13 13.76
C LEU A 138 -22.34 -0.17 12.29
N ASP A 139 -23.41 0.55 11.96
CA ASP A 139 -23.93 0.66 10.59
C ASP A 139 -22.91 1.34 9.67
N ILE A 140 -22.24 2.41 10.14
CA ILE A 140 -21.19 3.11 9.38
C ILE A 140 -19.99 2.19 9.13
N LEU A 141 -19.57 1.43 10.15
CA LEU A 141 -18.50 0.45 10.01
C LEU A 141 -18.86 -0.66 9.01
N ASN A 142 -20.10 -1.15 9.03
CA ASN A 142 -20.59 -2.13 8.06
C ASN A 142 -20.64 -1.57 6.63
N LEU A 143 -20.92 -0.27 6.49
CA LEU A 143 -20.91 0.40 5.19
C LEU A 143 -19.49 0.53 4.65
N LEU A 144 -18.52 0.89 5.51
CA LEU A 144 -17.10 0.93 5.15
C LEU A 144 -16.57 -0.45 4.73
N GLN A 145 -17.00 -1.53 5.40
CA GLN A 145 -16.59 -2.90 5.04
C GLN A 145 -17.18 -3.41 3.71
N LYS A 146 -18.33 -2.87 3.28
CA LYS A 146 -18.99 -3.26 2.03
C LYS A 146 -18.54 -2.41 0.84
N ASP A 147 -17.67 -1.43 1.07
CA ASP A 147 -17.18 -0.54 0.04
C ASP A 147 -16.10 -1.24 -0.79
N ASP A 148 -16.45 -1.65 -2.02
CA ASP A 148 -15.55 -2.40 -2.91
C ASP A 148 -14.30 -1.60 -3.32
N ASP A 149 -14.36 -0.26 -3.25
CA ASP A 149 -13.25 0.63 -3.59
C ASP A 149 -12.20 0.72 -2.46
N VAL A 150 -12.51 0.20 -1.26
CA VAL A 150 -11.65 0.32 -0.08
C VAL A 150 -11.24 -1.07 0.43
N ASN A 151 -9.93 -1.34 0.46
CA ASN A 151 -9.41 -2.60 0.98
C ASN A 151 -9.39 -2.60 2.52
N VAL A 152 -10.45 -3.15 3.12
CA VAL A 152 -10.61 -3.24 4.58
C VAL A 152 -10.33 -4.67 5.07
N VAL A 153 -9.49 -4.81 6.10
CA VAL A 153 -9.20 -6.08 6.78
C VAL A 153 -9.48 -5.94 8.27
N ILE A 154 -10.13 -6.96 8.84
CA ILE A 154 -10.34 -7.07 10.28
C ILE A 154 -9.19 -7.87 10.89
N GLU A 155 -8.51 -7.30 11.88
CA GLU A 155 -7.39 -7.94 12.57
C GLU A 155 -7.81 -8.36 13.99
N SER A 156 -7.78 -9.67 14.24
CA SER A 156 -8.31 -10.32 15.44
C SER A 156 -7.27 -10.52 16.55
N LYS A 157 -6.42 -9.52 16.78
CA LYS A 157 -5.33 -9.64 17.76
C LYS A 157 -5.78 -9.20 19.15
N ASP A 158 -5.66 -10.12 20.12
CA ASP A 158 -6.02 -9.88 21.51
C ASP A 158 -4.80 -9.42 22.32
N TYR A 159 -4.96 -8.33 23.07
CA TYR A 159 -3.96 -7.75 23.96
C TYR A 159 -4.40 -7.80 25.43
N GLY A 160 -5.51 -8.49 25.74
CA GLY A 160 -6.10 -8.58 27.07
C GLY A 160 -6.97 -7.37 27.43
N ASP A 161 -8.02 -7.58 28.22
CA ASP A 161 -8.99 -6.53 28.57
C ASP A 161 -8.42 -5.45 29.51
N ASN A 162 -7.30 -5.71 30.18
CA ASN A 162 -6.68 -4.81 31.16
C ASN A 162 -5.89 -3.64 30.54
N ILE A 163 -5.71 -3.62 29.22
CA ILE A 163 -4.94 -2.58 28.52
C ILE A 163 -5.91 -1.58 27.87
N GLU A 164 -5.61 -0.30 28.01
CA GLU A 164 -6.33 0.80 27.35
C GLU A 164 -6.33 0.63 25.83
N VAL A 165 -7.43 1.04 25.19
CA VAL A 165 -7.67 0.87 23.74
C VAL A 165 -6.57 1.55 22.91
N ASP A 166 -6.17 2.75 23.32
CA ASP A 166 -5.10 3.55 22.69
C ASP A 166 -3.77 2.80 22.65
N VAL A 167 -3.40 2.17 23.76
CA VAL A 167 -2.17 1.38 23.88
C VAL A 167 -2.26 0.12 23.00
N LYS A 168 -3.45 -0.48 22.87
CA LYS A 168 -3.68 -1.62 21.96
C LYS A 168 -3.49 -1.19 20.50
N LEU A 169 -4.02 -0.03 20.10
CA LEU A 169 -3.86 0.53 18.76
C LEU A 169 -2.39 0.78 18.41
N LEU A 170 -1.63 1.40 19.32
CA LEU A 170 -0.20 1.66 19.12
C LEU A 170 0.63 0.37 19.05
N LYS A 171 0.33 -0.62 19.89
CA LYS A 171 0.97 -1.94 19.83
C LYS A 171 0.70 -2.63 18.50
N LEU A 172 -0.56 -2.62 18.06
CA LEU A 172 -0.95 -3.20 16.78
C LEU A 172 -0.24 -2.52 15.61
N ALA A 173 -0.18 -1.19 15.61
CA ALA A 173 0.53 -0.43 14.60
C ALA A 173 2.02 -0.79 14.55
N LYS A 174 2.67 -0.88 15.71
CA LYS A 174 4.09 -1.23 15.82
C LYS A 174 4.38 -2.63 15.30
N GLU A 175 3.52 -3.61 15.61
CA GLU A 175 3.70 -5.00 15.19
C GLU A 175 3.45 -5.20 13.69
N LEU A 176 2.46 -4.49 13.13
CA LEU A 176 2.14 -4.55 11.70
C LEU A 176 3.04 -3.64 10.84
N GLY A 177 3.88 -2.81 11.46
CA GLY A 177 4.63 -1.75 10.76
C GLY A 177 3.70 -0.73 10.10
N GLY A 178 2.52 -0.51 10.69
CA GLY A 178 1.47 0.36 10.20
C GLY A 178 1.49 1.77 10.80
N LYS A 179 0.58 2.62 10.32
CA LYS A 179 0.33 3.95 10.88
C LYS A 179 -1.08 3.99 11.48
N VAL A 180 -1.24 4.64 12.63
CA VAL A 180 -2.56 4.87 13.22
C VAL A 180 -3.20 6.09 12.56
N LEU A 181 -4.46 5.94 12.17
CA LEU A 181 -5.34 7.03 11.77
C LEU A 181 -6.31 7.29 12.91
N THR A 182 -6.20 8.47 13.52
CA THR A 182 -7.03 8.90 14.64
C THR A 182 -7.46 10.36 14.47
N ASN A 183 -8.63 10.69 15.01
CA ASN A 183 -9.10 12.07 15.17
C ASN A 183 -8.89 12.56 16.62
N ASP A 184 -8.45 11.70 17.53
CA ASP A 184 -8.19 12.06 18.92
C ASP A 184 -6.87 12.83 19.04
N PHE A 185 -6.96 14.02 19.64
CA PHE A 185 -5.82 14.90 19.87
C PHE A 185 -4.81 14.32 20.88
N ASN A 186 -5.27 13.52 21.84
CA ASN A 186 -4.40 12.88 22.83
C ASN A 186 -3.53 11.81 22.17
N LEU A 187 -4.11 10.98 21.31
CA LEU A 187 -3.40 9.90 20.63
C LEU A 187 -2.35 10.42 19.64
N ASN A 188 -2.50 11.64 19.11
CA ASN A 188 -1.52 12.27 18.22
C ASN A 188 -0.27 12.80 18.96
N LYS A 189 -0.32 12.99 20.28
CA LYS A 189 0.81 13.51 21.07
C LYS A 189 1.74 12.44 21.61
N VAL A 190 1.30 11.19 21.64
CA VAL A 190 1.99 10.02 22.22
C VAL A 190 2.82 9.32 21.16
#